data_AF-A0A6P7H4A4-F1
#
_entry.id   AF-A0A6P7H4A4-F1
#
_cell.length_a   1.000
_cell.length_b   1.000
_cell.length_c   1.000
_cell.angle_alpha   90.00
_cell.angle_beta   90.00
_cell.angle_gamma   90.00
#
_symmetry.space_group_name_H-M   'P 1'
#
loop_
_entity.id
_entity.type
_entity.pdbx_description
1 polymer ?
#
loop_
_entity_poly.entity_id
_entity_poly.type
_entity_poly.pdbx_seq_one_letter_code
_entity_poly.pdbx_strand_id
1 'polypeptide(L)'
;MCHICTTVTPGEPQVTLGSDKAFTYNYVFDTESNQSEVYDNCVASLVESSLEGYNATVLAYGQTGSGKTYTMGSGFDVEVKDEQKGIIPRAIHHLFDGIHSRIQKAQAAGTLPPEFKVSAQFMELYNEEVIDLFNPSYSKVSG
;
A
#
# COMPACT_ATOMS: atom_id res chain seq x y z
N MET A 1 -20.60 -25.13 9.79
CA MET A 1 -19.85 -24.41 10.83
C MET A 1 -18.61 -23.86 10.15
N CYS A 2 -18.35 -22.55 10.23
CA CYS A 2 -17.16 -21.94 9.62
C CYS A 2 -15.98 -22.17 10.57
N HIS A 3 -14.90 -22.79 10.09
CA HIS A 3 -13.68 -23.01 10.87
C HIS A 3 -12.53 -22.32 10.15
N ILE A 4 -11.63 -21.71 10.93
CA ILE A 4 -10.37 -21.15 10.40
C ILE A 4 -9.56 -22.32 9.84
N CYS A 5 -9.21 -22.24 8.57
CA CYS A 5 -8.46 -23.30 7.86
C CYS A 5 -7.00 -22.92 7.59
N THR A 6 -6.55 -21.76 8.06
CA THR A 6 -5.19 -21.26 7.90
C THR A 6 -4.56 -21.00 9.26
N THR A 7 -3.27 -21.32 9.41
CA THR A 7 -2.48 -20.99 10.61
C THR A 7 -1.13 -20.44 10.20
N VAL A 8 -0.67 -19.38 10.87
CA VAL A 8 0.66 -18.80 10.66
C VAL A 8 1.65 -19.48 11.62
N THR A 9 2.79 -19.94 11.09
CA THR A 9 3.84 -20.56 11.92
C THR A 9 4.56 -19.48 12.73
N PRO A 10 4.58 -19.54 14.08
CA PRO A 10 5.21 -18.50 14.88
C PRO A 10 6.70 -18.33 14.56
N GLY A 11 7.11 -17.09 14.25
CA GLY A 11 8.51 -16.77 13.97
C GLY A 11 9.01 -17.17 12.58
N GLU A 12 8.16 -17.75 11.73
CA GLU A 12 8.51 -18.12 10.36
C GLU A 12 7.55 -17.43 9.37
N PRO A 13 8.02 -17.00 8.19
CA PRO A 13 7.14 -16.42 7.18
C PRO A 13 6.41 -17.53 6.42
N GLN A 14 5.67 -18.37 7.14
CA GLN A 14 4.99 -19.55 6.63
C GLN A 14 3.53 -19.59 7.09
N VAL A 15 2.65 -19.98 6.16
CA VAL A 15 1.23 -20.24 6.42
C VAL A 15 0.90 -21.68 6.06
N THR A 16 0.14 -22.36 6.92
CA THR A 16 -0.34 -23.72 6.70
C THR A 16 -1.84 -23.69 6.43
N LEU A 17 -2.26 -24.28 5.31
CA LEU A 17 -3.65 -24.49 4.91
C LEU A 17 -4.05 -25.94 5.23
N GLY A 18 -5.04 -26.11 6.09
CA GLY A 18 -5.45 -27.43 6.58
C GLY A 18 -4.38 -28.04 7.51
N SER A 19 -4.05 -29.32 7.31
CA SER A 19 -3.11 -30.05 8.16
C SER A 19 -1.77 -30.41 7.50
N ASP A 20 -1.62 -30.17 6.19
CA ASP A 20 -0.52 -30.75 5.41
C ASP A 20 0.06 -29.84 4.32
N LYS A 21 -0.51 -28.66 4.07
CA LYS A 21 -0.03 -27.74 3.01
C LYS A 21 0.57 -26.47 3.59
N ALA A 22 1.89 -26.39 3.60
CA ALA A 22 2.63 -25.21 4.03
C ALA A 22 3.15 -24.38 2.84
N PHE A 23 3.06 -23.07 2.95
CA PHE A 23 3.54 -22.10 1.95
C PHE A 23 4.41 -21.05 2.63
N THR A 24 5.59 -20.80 2.07
CA THR A 24 6.56 -19.83 2.60
C THR A 24 6.62 -18.60 1.70
N TYR A 25 6.63 -17.42 2.31
CA TYR A 25 6.70 -16.13 1.64
C TYR A 25 7.86 -15.30 2.21
N ASN A 26 8.04 -14.07 1.73
CA ASN A 26 8.97 -13.13 2.36
C ASN A 26 8.43 -12.63 3.72
N TYR A 27 7.14 -12.38 3.78
CA TYR A 27 6.43 -11.96 4.98
C TYR A 27 5.07 -12.66 5.04
N VAL A 28 4.63 -13.01 6.24
CA VAL A 28 3.29 -13.52 6.53
C VAL A 28 2.74 -12.72 7.70
N PHE A 29 1.54 -12.19 7.54
CA PHE A 29 0.84 -11.39 8.52
C PHE A 29 -0.41 -12.15 8.97
N ASP A 30 -0.59 -12.30 10.28
CA ASP A 30 -1.76 -12.98 10.86
C ASP A 30 -2.90 -11.97 11.11
N THR A 31 -4.05 -12.43 11.61
CA THR A 31 -5.23 -11.57 11.82
C THR A 31 -5.00 -10.43 12.81
N GLU A 32 -4.03 -10.58 13.71
CA GLU A 32 -3.66 -9.58 14.72
C GLU A 32 -2.64 -8.56 14.19
N SER A 33 -2.05 -8.79 13.01
CA SER A 33 -1.12 -7.85 12.39
C SER A 33 -1.83 -6.57 11.98
N ASN A 34 -1.18 -5.44 12.25
CA ASN A 34 -1.76 -4.12 11.98
C ASN A 34 -1.26 -3.52 10.64
N GLN A 35 -1.92 -2.45 10.21
CA GLN A 35 -1.63 -1.81 8.91
C GLN A 35 -0.24 -1.17 8.87
N SER A 36 0.29 -0.70 10.00
CA SER A 36 1.66 -0.18 10.09
C SER A 36 2.70 -1.27 9.88
N GLU A 37 2.54 -2.44 10.49
CA GLU A 37 3.46 -3.58 10.29
C GLU A 37 3.53 -4.01 8.83
N VAL A 38 2.38 -4.09 8.15
CA VAL A 38 2.34 -4.41 6.71
C VAL A 38 3.07 -3.35 5.89
N TYR A 39 2.85 -2.06 6.21
CA TYR A 39 3.50 -0.96 5.51
C TYR A 39 5.01 -0.94 5.71
N ASP A 40 5.47 -1.07 6.95
CA ASP A 40 6.89 -0.98 7.32
C ASP A 40 7.70 -2.12 6.69
N ASN A 41 7.16 -3.34 6.68
CA ASN A 41 7.85 -4.51 6.12
C ASN A 41 7.80 -4.58 4.59
N CYS A 42 6.70 -4.16 3.96
CA CYS A 42 6.48 -4.38 2.52
C CYS A 42 6.67 -3.14 1.65
N VAL A 43 6.50 -1.92 2.19
CA VAL A 43 6.33 -0.71 1.36
C VAL A 43 7.30 0.41 1.71
N ALA A 44 7.70 0.57 2.97
CA ALA A 44 8.54 1.70 3.38
C ALA A 44 9.85 1.80 2.56
N SER A 45 10.54 0.67 2.35
CA SER A 45 11.77 0.61 1.55
C SER A 45 11.54 0.93 0.06
N LEU A 46 10.36 0.62 -0.47
CA LEU A 46 9.99 0.93 -1.85
C LEU A 46 9.82 2.44 -2.05
N VAL A 47 9.20 3.13 -1.08
CA VAL A 47 9.07 4.59 -1.11
C VAL A 47 10.44 5.27 -1.08
N GLU A 48 11.35 4.80 -0.23
CA GLU A 48 12.72 5.33 -0.19
C GLU A 48 13.48 5.09 -1.51
N SER A 49 13.32 3.90 -2.10
CA SER A 49 13.89 3.59 -3.42
C SER A 49 13.32 4.50 -4.51
N SER A 50 12.03 4.87 -4.43
CA SER A 50 11.43 5.83 -5.36
C SER A 50 11.98 7.24 -5.22
N LEU A 51 12.32 7.66 -4.00
CA LEU A 51 13.00 8.93 -3.76
C LEU A 51 14.46 8.94 -4.23
N GLU A 52 15.04 7.76 -4.49
CA GLU A 52 16.35 7.56 -5.13
C GLU A 52 16.26 7.44 -6.66
N GLY A 53 15.06 7.48 -7.23
CA GLY A 53 14.81 7.44 -8.67
C GLY A 53 14.47 6.06 -9.24
N TYR A 54 14.17 5.07 -8.39
CA TYR A 54 13.71 3.75 -8.84
C TYR A 54 12.18 3.67 -8.95
N ASN A 55 11.70 2.94 -9.96
CA ASN A 55 10.27 2.64 -10.06
C ASN A 55 9.87 1.58 -9.02
N ALA A 56 8.74 1.79 -8.34
CA ALA A 56 8.17 0.85 -7.40
C ALA A 56 6.68 0.61 -7.70
N THR A 57 6.23 -0.63 -7.50
CA THR A 57 4.84 -1.03 -7.70
C THR A 57 4.40 -1.93 -6.56
N VAL A 58 3.24 -1.63 -5.97
CA VAL A 58 2.58 -2.47 -4.97
C VAL A 58 1.22 -2.87 -5.51
N LEU A 59 0.93 -4.18 -5.52
CA LEU A 59 -0.34 -4.73 -5.98
C LEU A 59 -0.96 -5.60 -4.89
N ALA A 60 -2.20 -5.32 -4.52
CA ALA A 60 -2.99 -6.19 -3.65
C ALA A 60 -3.78 -7.20 -4.48
N TYR A 61 -3.59 -8.50 -4.20
CA TYR A 61 -4.24 -9.60 -4.91
C TYR A 61 -4.93 -10.55 -3.93
N GLY A 62 -6.08 -11.10 -4.33
CA GLY A 62 -6.88 -12.01 -3.51
C GLY A 62 -8.35 -12.02 -3.92
N GLN A 63 -9.13 -12.96 -3.37
CA GLN A 63 -10.56 -13.09 -3.67
C GLN A 63 -11.38 -11.86 -3.22
N THR A 64 -12.61 -11.72 -3.73
CA THR A 64 -13.55 -10.71 -3.21
C THR A 64 -13.78 -10.92 -1.71
N GLY A 65 -13.74 -9.84 -0.94
CA GLY A 65 -13.83 -9.89 0.53
C GLY A 65 -12.52 -10.22 1.27
N SER A 66 -11.39 -10.44 0.57
CA SER A 66 -10.12 -10.78 1.23
C SER A 66 -9.34 -9.60 1.82
N GLY A 67 -9.90 -8.39 1.82
CA GLY A 67 -9.24 -7.22 2.42
C GLY A 67 -8.38 -6.35 1.49
N LYS A 68 -8.31 -6.60 0.17
CA LYS A 68 -7.49 -5.79 -0.78
C LYS A 68 -7.66 -4.26 -0.62
N THR A 69 -8.90 -3.78 -0.63
CA THR A 69 -9.25 -2.35 -0.47
C THR A 69 -8.84 -1.81 0.90
N TYR A 70 -9.00 -2.64 1.94
CA TYR A 70 -8.60 -2.30 3.31
C TYR A 70 -7.08 -2.17 3.43
N THR A 71 -6.31 -3.15 2.93
CA THR A 71 -4.85 -3.13 2.93
C THR A 71 -4.29 -1.94 2.13
N MET A 72 -4.81 -1.68 0.93
CA MET A 72 -4.36 -0.53 0.14
C MET A 72 -4.82 0.80 0.72
N GLY A 73 -5.91 0.83 1.49
CA GLY A 73 -6.48 2.08 2.00
C GLY A 73 -7.11 2.94 0.91
N SER A 74 -7.69 2.32 -0.12
CA SER A 74 -8.36 2.99 -1.24
C SER A 74 -9.87 3.17 -1.04
N GLY A 75 -10.39 2.89 0.15
CA GLY A 75 -11.79 3.13 0.50
C GLY A 75 -12.07 4.63 0.67
N PHE A 76 -13.30 5.06 0.37
CA PHE A 76 -13.72 6.47 0.39
C PHE A 76 -14.11 7.00 1.78
N ASP A 77 -13.78 6.29 2.86
CA ASP A 77 -14.14 6.73 4.21
C ASP A 77 -13.27 7.93 4.61
N VAL A 78 -13.93 9.07 4.84
CA VAL A 78 -13.28 10.35 5.17
C VAL A 78 -12.71 10.36 6.60
N GLU A 79 -13.20 9.47 7.47
CA GLU A 79 -12.83 9.38 8.88
C GLU A 79 -12.28 7.99 9.23
N VAL A 80 -11.12 7.63 8.66
CA VAL A 80 -10.39 6.41 9.05
C VAL A 80 -9.43 6.75 10.19
N LYS A 81 -9.49 6.00 11.29
CA LYS A 81 -8.53 6.11 12.39
C LYS A 81 -7.10 5.92 11.90
N ASP A 82 -6.12 6.58 12.51
CA ASP A 82 -4.72 6.52 12.08
C ASP A 82 -4.17 5.09 12.05
N GLU A 83 -4.61 4.21 12.95
CA GLU A 83 -4.20 2.80 13.00
C GLU A 83 -4.78 1.99 11.82
N GLN A 84 -5.90 2.44 11.24
CA GLN A 84 -6.60 1.76 10.15
C GLN A 84 -6.19 2.26 8.76
N LYS A 85 -5.45 3.38 8.67
CA LYS A 85 -4.92 3.89 7.40
C LYS A 85 -4.09 2.80 6.70
N GLY A 86 -4.41 2.52 5.44
CA GLY A 86 -3.70 1.53 4.62
C GLY A 86 -2.46 2.09 3.93
N ILE A 87 -2.00 1.37 2.92
CA ILE A 87 -0.73 1.62 2.22
C ILE A 87 -0.70 3.00 1.53
N ILE A 88 -1.72 3.34 0.74
CA ILE A 88 -1.73 4.57 -0.08
C ILE A 88 -1.55 5.84 0.77
N PRO A 89 -2.37 6.11 1.79
CA PRO A 89 -2.21 7.33 2.59
C PRO A 89 -0.85 7.36 3.32
N ARG A 90 -0.36 6.23 3.83
CA ARG A 90 0.95 6.14 4.48
C ARG A 90 2.09 6.42 3.51
N ALA A 91 2.04 5.86 2.30
CA ALA A 91 3.03 6.07 1.26
C ALA A 91 3.10 7.53 0.81
N ILE A 92 1.94 8.18 0.66
CA ILE A 92 1.88 9.61 0.33
C ILE A 92 2.54 10.46 1.42
N HIS A 93 2.20 10.23 2.69
CA HIS A 93 2.84 10.96 3.80
C HIS A 93 4.35 10.74 3.82
N HIS A 94 4.80 9.48 3.76
CA HIS A 94 6.21 9.13 3.76
C HIS A 94 6.98 9.75 2.57
N LEU A 95 6.37 9.78 1.38
CA LEU A 95 6.96 10.41 0.20
C LEU A 95 7.23 11.90 0.44
N PHE A 96 6.24 12.64 0.94
CA PHE A 96 6.39 14.07 1.19
C PHE A 96 7.36 14.38 2.34
N ASP A 97 7.36 13.58 3.40
CA ASP A 97 8.34 13.68 4.49
C ASP A 97 9.76 13.42 3.97
N GLY A 98 9.92 12.41 3.10
CA GLY A 98 11.18 12.06 2.48
C GLY A 98 11.71 13.13 1.52
N ILE A 99 10.83 13.80 0.76
CA ILE A 99 11.15 14.98 -0.06
C ILE A 99 11.66 16.12 0.85
N HIS A 100 10.90 16.44 1.90
CA HIS A 100 11.24 17.53 2.81
C HIS A 100 12.60 17.30 3.49
N SER A 101 12.83 16.08 3.97
CA SER A 101 14.08 15.66 4.60
C SER A 101 15.28 15.82 3.66
N ARG A 102 15.15 15.43 2.38
CA ARG A 102 16.23 15.55 1.38
C ARG A 102 16.56 17.02 1.08
N ILE A 103 15.56 17.89 0.98
CA ILE A 103 15.74 19.33 0.80
C ILE A 103 16.46 19.94 2.01
N GLN A 104 15.99 19.65 3.23
CA GLN A 104 16.60 20.17 4.47
C GLN A 104 18.06 19.71 4.64
N LYS A 105 18.35 18.44 4.35
CA LYS A 105 19.71 17.89 4.42
C LYS A 105 20.67 18.60 3.47
N ALA A 106 20.23 18.89 2.24
CA ALA A 106 21.04 19.63 1.27
C ALA A 106 21.31 21.07 1.74
N GLN A 107 20.28 21.76 2.25
CA GLN A 107 20.42 23.10 2.81
C GLN A 107 21.40 23.14 3.99
N ALA A 108 21.28 22.19 4.93
CA ALA A 108 22.16 22.08 6.08
C ALA A 108 23.61 21.75 5.69
N ALA A 109 23.80 21.01 4.60
CA ALA A 109 25.12 20.70 4.03
C ALA A 109 25.70 21.85 3.16
N GLY A 110 24.95 22.94 2.95
CA GLY A 110 25.35 24.03 2.05
C GLY A 110 25.39 23.64 0.58
N THR A 111 24.72 22.56 0.19
CA THR A 111 24.64 22.09 -1.19
C THR A 111 23.35 22.54 -1.85
N LEU A 112 23.31 22.50 -3.19
CA LEU A 112 22.11 22.84 -3.94
C LEU A 112 20.99 21.81 -3.63
N PRO A 113 19.81 22.24 -3.16
CA PRO A 113 18.72 21.31 -2.88
C PRO A 113 18.18 20.65 -4.14
N PRO A 114 17.77 19.37 -4.06
CA PRO A 114 17.08 18.70 -5.17
C PRO A 114 15.71 19.34 -5.45
N GLU A 115 15.33 19.35 -6.73
CA GLU A 115 13.99 19.76 -7.18
C GLU A 115 13.11 18.52 -7.37
N PHE A 116 11.90 18.56 -6.82
CA PHE A 116 10.93 17.48 -6.96
C PHE A 116 9.65 17.98 -7.64
N LYS A 117 9.15 17.19 -8.59
CA LYS A 117 7.83 17.37 -9.18
C LYS A 117 7.01 16.11 -8.93
N VAL A 118 5.87 16.27 -8.26
CA VAL A 118 4.95 15.16 -7.95
C VAL A 118 3.69 15.34 -8.79
N SER A 119 3.26 14.26 -9.43
CA SER A 119 2.00 14.18 -10.19
C SER A 119 1.30 12.87 -9.86
N ALA A 120 -0.03 12.88 -9.78
CA ALA A 120 -0.84 11.71 -9.50
C ALA A 120 -1.87 11.48 -10.61
N GLN A 121 -2.17 10.21 -10.87
CA GLN A 121 -3.26 9.76 -11.74
C GLN A 121 -4.01 8.66 -11.00
N PHE A 122 -5.33 8.65 -11.09
CA PHE A 122 -6.15 7.60 -10.49
C PHE A 122 -7.09 7.03 -11.55
N MET A 123 -6.90 5.75 -11.87
CA MET A 123 -7.58 5.09 -12.99
C MET A 123 -8.27 3.80 -12.55
N GLU A 124 -9.45 3.54 -13.10
CA GLU A 124 -10.17 2.26 -12.98
C GLU A 124 -10.11 1.55 -14.34
N LEU A 125 -9.75 0.26 -14.35
CA LEU A 125 -9.91 -0.61 -15.51
C LEU A 125 -11.17 -1.44 -15.31
N TYR A 126 -12.23 -1.15 -16.06
CA TYR A 126 -13.50 -1.85 -15.96
C TYR A 126 -13.98 -2.24 -17.35
N ASN A 127 -14.28 -3.53 -17.55
CA ASN A 127 -14.72 -4.06 -18.84
C ASN A 127 -13.81 -3.66 -20.02
N GLU A 128 -12.49 -3.78 -19.83
CA GLU A 128 -11.45 -3.37 -20.79
C GLU A 128 -11.41 -1.87 -21.12
N GLU A 129 -12.21 -1.04 -20.46
CA GLU A 129 -12.18 0.41 -20.58
C GLU A 129 -11.37 1.05 -19.44
N VAL A 130 -10.53 2.02 -19.80
CA VAL A 130 -9.76 2.82 -18.84
C VAL A 130 -10.55 4.07 -18.50
N ILE A 131 -10.83 4.25 -17.22
CA ILE A 131 -11.63 5.34 -16.68
C ILE A 131 -10.74 6.21 -15.80
N ASP A 132 -10.71 7.52 -16.04
CA ASP A 132 -10.05 8.49 -15.16
C ASP A 132 -10.97 8.86 -13.99
N LEU A 133 -10.57 8.47 -12.78
CA LEU A 133 -11.33 8.69 -11.55
C LEU A 133 -11.18 10.12 -11.00
N PHE A 134 -10.24 10.92 -11.52
CA PHE A 134 -10.18 12.34 -11.21
C PHE A 134 -11.03 13.20 -12.12
N ASN A 135 -11.59 12.65 -13.20
CA ASN A 135 -12.46 13.38 -14.10
C ASN A 135 -13.88 13.50 -13.50
N PRO A 136 -14.34 14.69 -13.09
CA PRO A 136 -15.67 14.88 -12.51
C PRO A 136 -16.81 14.70 -13.51
N SER A 137 -16.50 14.64 -14.82
CA SER A 137 -17.47 14.43 -15.89
C SER A 137 -17.82 12.96 -16.10
N TYR A 138 -17.12 12.05 -15.42
CA TYR A 138 -17.42 10.63 -15.49
C TYR A 138 -18.58 10.28 -14.54
N SER A 139 -19.79 10.19 -15.08
CA SER A 139 -20.96 9.65 -14.41
C SER A 139 -21.11 8.17 -14.80
N LYS A 140 -21.01 7.24 -13.84
CA LYS A 140 -21.50 5.86 -14.07
C LYS A 140 -22.98 5.98 -14.44
N VAL A 141 -23.33 5.72 -15.70
CA VAL A 141 -24.73 5.55 -16.10
C VAL A 141 -25.20 4.31 -15.35
N SER A 142 -26.01 4.52 -14.30
CA SER A 142 -26.62 3.45 -13.53
C SER A 142 -27.49 2.62 -14.48
N GLY A 143 -27.06 1.39 -14.76
CA GLY A 143 -27.91 0.35 -15.35
C GLY A 143 -28.84 -0.26 -14.32
#